data_AF-A0A351TSN3-F1
#
_entry.id   AF-A0A351TSN3-F1
#
_cell.length_a   1.000
_cell.length_b   1.000
_cell.length_c   1.000
_cell.angle_alpha   90.00
_cell.angle_beta   90.00
_cell.angle_gamma   90.00
#
_symmetry.space_group_name_H-M   'P 1'
#
loop_
_entity.id
_entity.type
_entity.pdbx_description
1 polymer ?
#
loop_
_entity_poly.entity_id
_entity_poly.type
_entity_poly.pdbx_seq_one_letter_code
_entity_poly.pdbx_strand_id
1 'polypeptide(L)'
;MRLEQKEVKYEVTRPCSYCRGSGKEVCIRCGGKGMVYVPIYGTDQRCPNCGGSGASYCSACHGTGTEVTYETRWENEWVNDSNESQPSSYTTYTSAASYPSSYRSRRSGRRSRSRIGRYVVAIIIGAVLGSCVDQVWLGIFLAIVIAACTKRKKKW
;
A
#
# COMPACT_ATOMS: atom_id res chain seq x y z
N MET A 1 -42.30 -29.56 17.21
CA MET A 1 -41.28 -28.48 17.27
C MET A 1 -40.18 -28.96 18.19
N ARG A 2 -39.02 -29.25 17.62
CA ARG A 2 -37.84 -29.71 18.36
C ARG A 2 -36.64 -28.84 17.95
N LEU A 3 -35.76 -28.58 18.92
CA LEU A 3 -34.46 -28.00 18.65
C LEU A 3 -33.54 -29.10 18.13
N GLU A 4 -33.06 -28.91 16.91
CA GLU A 4 -32.02 -29.76 16.34
C GLU A 4 -30.73 -28.96 16.16
N GLN A 5 -29.61 -29.64 16.39
CA GLN A 5 -28.29 -29.06 16.27
C GLN A 5 -27.78 -29.35 14.87
N LYS A 6 -27.58 -28.31 14.07
CA LYS A 6 -27.13 -28.41 12.69
C LYS A 6 -25.71 -27.87 12.58
N GLU A 7 -24.87 -28.58 11.83
CA GLU A 7 -23.54 -28.09 11.48
C GLU A 7 -23.67 -27.11 10.30
N VAL A 8 -23.35 -25.85 10.55
CA VAL A 8 -23.34 -24.77 9.55
C VAL A 8 -21.90 -24.43 9.20
N LYS A 9 -21.59 -24.40 7.90
CA LYS A 9 -20.29 -23.99 7.39
C LYS A 9 -20.34 -22.53 6.96
N TYR A 10 -19.40 -21.74 7.47
CA TYR A 10 -19.27 -20.32 7.14
C TYR A 10 -17.94 -20.08 6.43
N GLU A 11 -18.00 -19.26 5.39
CA GLU A 11 -16.82 -18.79 4.69
C GLU A 11 -16.17 -17.66 5.50
N VAL A 12 -14.89 -17.84 5.85
CA VAL A 12 -14.11 -16.87 6.63
C VAL A 12 -12.90 -16.46 5.84
N THR A 13 -12.76 -15.15 5.63
CA THR A 13 -11.58 -14.56 5.03
C THR A 13 -10.53 -14.29 6.10
N ARG A 14 -9.34 -14.88 5.94
CA ARG A 14 -8.19 -14.68 6.82
C ARG A 14 -7.04 -14.02 6.05
N PRO A 15 -6.10 -13.33 6.73
CA PRO A 15 -4.93 -12.78 6.05
C PRO A 15 -4.09 -13.93 5.49
N CYS A 16 -3.60 -13.79 4.26
CA CYS A 16 -2.77 -14.80 3.63
C CYS A 16 -1.51 -15.02 4.47
N SER A 17 -1.29 -16.27 4.86
CA SER A 17 -0.16 -16.69 5.71
C SER A 17 1.22 -16.35 5.10
N TYR A 18 1.36 -16.47 3.77
CA TYR A 18 2.62 -16.25 3.07
C TYR A 18 3.04 -14.78 2.99
N CYS A 19 2.09 -13.88 2.69
CA CYS A 19 2.37 -12.44 2.56
C CYS A 19 1.88 -11.62 3.76
N ARG A 20 1.37 -12.29 4.80
CA ARG A 20 0.85 -11.69 6.04
C ARG A 20 -0.16 -10.56 5.79
N GLY A 21 -1.05 -10.74 4.81
CA GLY A 21 -2.05 -9.72 4.48
C GLY A 21 -1.63 -8.68 3.43
N SER A 22 -0.35 -8.60 3.05
CA SER A 22 0.12 -7.53 2.16
C SER A 22 -0.25 -7.71 0.69
N GLY A 23 -0.54 -8.95 0.26
CA GLY A 23 -0.77 -9.31 -1.14
C GLY A 23 0.48 -9.21 -2.01
N LYS A 24 1.66 -8.92 -1.45
CA LYS A 24 2.89 -8.68 -2.21
C LYS A 24 4.05 -9.44 -1.61
N GLU A 25 4.99 -9.80 -2.46
CA GLU A 25 6.24 -10.43 -2.09
C GLU A 25 7.40 -9.67 -2.73
N VAL A 26 8.59 -9.79 -2.13
CA VAL A 26 9.79 -9.16 -2.68
C VAL A 26 10.08 -9.81 -4.03
N CYS A 27 10.29 -9.00 -5.06
CA CYS A 27 10.58 -9.53 -6.38
C CYS A 27 11.94 -10.24 -6.36
N ILE A 28 11.93 -11.57 -6.47
CA ILE A 28 13.11 -12.43 -6.40
C ILE A 28 14.16 -12.03 -7.44
N ARG A 29 13.71 -11.65 -8.64
CA ARG A 29 14.59 -11.32 -9.77
C ARG A 29 15.48 -10.09 -9.51
N CYS A 30 14.98 -9.10 -8.79
CA CYS A 30 15.73 -7.87 -8.47
C CYS A 30 16.07 -7.74 -6.98
N GLY A 31 15.73 -8.75 -6.16
CA GLY A 31 15.91 -8.71 -4.72
C GLY A 31 15.28 -7.49 -4.06
N GLY A 32 14.17 -6.97 -4.60
CA GLY A 32 13.51 -5.77 -4.07
C GLY A 32 13.99 -4.43 -4.61
N LYS A 33 15.09 -4.39 -5.39
CA LYS A 33 15.67 -3.13 -5.89
C LYS A 33 14.87 -2.47 -7.01
N GLY A 34 14.05 -3.24 -7.72
CA GLY A 34 13.35 -2.79 -8.92
C GLY A 34 14.24 -2.69 -10.16
N MET A 35 15.55 -2.84 -10.04
CA MET A 35 16.51 -2.81 -11.15
C MET A 35 17.28 -4.13 -11.25
N VAL A 36 17.69 -4.49 -12.46
CA VAL A 36 18.56 -5.63 -12.75
C VAL A 36 19.66 -5.19 -13.71
N TYR A 37 20.89 -5.58 -13.40
CA TYR A 37 22.02 -5.34 -14.30
C TYR A 37 21.90 -6.25 -15.52
N VAL A 38 21.94 -5.67 -16.72
CA VAL A 38 21.91 -6.43 -17.97
C VAL A 38 23.22 -6.22 -18.71
N PRO A 39 24.10 -7.25 -18.77
CA PRO A 39 25.43 -7.11 -19.37
C PRO A 39 25.41 -6.60 -20.82
N ILE A 40 24.37 -6.94 -21.58
CA ILE A 40 24.20 -6.53 -22.98
C ILE A 40 24.11 -5.00 -23.13
N TYR A 41 23.52 -4.30 -22.15
CA TYR A 41 23.35 -2.85 -22.17
C TYR A 41 24.38 -2.10 -21.30
N GLY A 42 25.25 -2.83 -20.58
CA GLY A 42 26.26 -2.25 -19.68
C GLY A 42 25.69 -1.38 -18.55
N THR A 43 24.39 -1.46 -18.27
CA THR A 43 23.68 -0.54 -17.36
C THR A 43 22.56 -1.27 -16.62
N ASP A 44 22.16 -0.70 -15.48
CA ASP A 44 20.99 -1.16 -14.73
C ASP A 44 19.71 -0.85 -15.50
N GLN A 45 18.92 -1.88 -15.75
CA GLN A 45 17.65 -1.78 -16.43
C GLN A 45 16.51 -2.06 -15.47
N ARG A 46 15.34 -1.47 -15.76
CA ARG A 46 14.12 -1.70 -15.00
C ARG A 46 13.80 -3.18 -14.98
N CYS A 47 13.59 -3.75 -13.81
CA CYS A 47 13.30 -5.17 -13.68
C CYS A 47 12.01 -5.49 -14.44
N PRO A 48 12.06 -6.36 -15.48
CA PRO A 48 10.89 -6.64 -16.32
C PRO A 48 9.84 -7.45 -15.57
N ASN A 49 10.21 -8.19 -14.52
CA ASN A 49 9.27 -9.01 -13.77
C ASN A 49 8.34 -8.17 -12.89
N CYS A 50 8.90 -7.23 -12.12
CA CYS A 50 8.11 -6.35 -11.26
C CYS A 50 7.83 -4.99 -11.90
N GLY A 51 8.25 -4.77 -13.15
CA GLY A 51 8.20 -3.47 -13.80
C GLY A 51 8.78 -2.37 -12.93
N GLY A 52 9.92 -2.60 -12.26
CA GLY A 52 10.57 -1.58 -11.41
C GLY A 52 10.00 -1.32 -10.02
N SER A 53 8.92 -1.99 -9.61
CA SER A 53 8.32 -1.77 -8.28
C SER A 53 9.13 -2.35 -7.11
N GLY A 54 10.01 -3.32 -7.38
CA GLY A 54 10.68 -4.12 -6.35
C GLY A 54 9.80 -5.21 -5.72
N ALA A 55 8.51 -5.27 -6.06
CA ALA A 55 7.57 -6.23 -5.48
C ALA A 55 6.77 -6.95 -6.57
N SER A 56 6.64 -8.27 -6.44
CA SER A 56 5.68 -9.09 -7.20
C SER A 56 4.41 -9.31 -6.38
N TYR A 57 3.33 -9.69 -7.06
CA TYR A 57 2.13 -10.14 -6.34
C TYR A 57 2.45 -11.44 -5.61
N CYS A 58 1.86 -11.64 -4.44
CA CYS A 58 2.02 -12.90 -3.73
C CYS A 58 1.37 -14.02 -4.55
N SER A 59 2.15 -15.04 -4.87
CA SER A 59 1.68 -16.19 -5.67
C SER A 59 0.57 -16.99 -4.98
N ALA A 60 0.61 -17.11 -3.65
CA ALA A 60 -0.36 -17.87 -2.87
C ALA A 60 -1.77 -17.25 -2.85
N CYS A 61 -1.87 -15.93 -2.86
CA CYS A 61 -3.16 -15.22 -2.80
C CYS A 61 -3.45 -14.39 -4.06
N HIS A 62 -2.64 -14.53 -5.12
CA HIS A 62 -2.76 -13.76 -6.37
C HIS A 62 -2.92 -12.24 -6.17
N GLY A 63 -2.30 -11.69 -5.13
CA GLY A 63 -2.38 -10.26 -4.84
C GLY A 63 -3.55 -9.78 -3.96
N THR A 64 -4.48 -10.65 -3.55
CA THR A 64 -5.60 -10.26 -2.67
C THR A 64 -5.14 -9.93 -1.24
N GLY A 65 -4.08 -10.58 -0.79
CA GLY A 65 -3.62 -10.53 0.59
C GLY A 65 -4.45 -11.41 1.53
N THR A 66 -5.43 -12.14 1.04
CA THR A 66 -6.36 -12.93 1.85
C THR A 66 -6.51 -14.36 1.35
N GLU A 67 -6.73 -15.27 2.29
CA GLU A 67 -7.07 -16.67 2.05
C GLU A 67 -8.51 -16.94 2.52
N VAL A 68 -9.26 -17.67 1.70
CA VAL A 68 -10.61 -18.12 2.04
C VAL A 68 -10.50 -19.43 2.79
N THR A 69 -11.10 -19.47 3.97
CA THR A 69 -11.17 -20.65 4.84
C THR A 69 -12.61 -20.95 5.18
N TYR A 70 -12.87 -22.16 5.65
CA TYR A 70 -14.19 -22.56 6.11
C TYR A 70 -14.08 -22.96 7.57
N GLU A 71 -14.97 -22.40 8.36
CA GLU A 71 -15.13 -22.79 9.74
C GLU A 71 -16.52 -23.41 9.91
N THR A 72 -16.65 -24.36 10.82
CA THR A 72 -17.93 -25.02 11.09
C THR A 72 -18.39 -24.69 12.50
N ARG A 73 -19.68 -24.42 12.65
CA ARG A 73 -20.30 -24.09 13.93
C ARG A 73 -21.61 -24.83 14.05
N TRP A 74 -21.86 -25.30 15.26
CA TRP A 74 -23.16 -25.85 15.62
C TRP A 74 -24.13 -24.72 15.91
N GLU A 75 -25.23 -24.71 15.17
CA GLU A 75 -26.32 -23.77 15.37
C GLU A 75 -27.62 -24.52 15.64
N ASN A 76 -28.46 -23.92 16.48
CA ASN A 76 -29.73 -24.52 16.88
C ASN A 76 -30.81 -24.03 15.93
N GLU A 77 -31.44 -24.96 15.21
CA GLU A 77 -32.53 -24.68 14.29
C GLU A 77 -33.82 -25.30 14.84
N TRP A 78 -34.93 -24.55 14.77
CA TRP A 78 -36.24 -25.06 15.14
C TRP A 78 -36.83 -25.83 13.96
N VAL A 79 -37.01 -27.15 14.13
CA VAL A 79 -37.61 -28.00 13.11
C VAL A 79 -39.06 -28.28 13.48
N ASN A 80 -39.96 -28.09 12.50
CA ASN A 80 -41.34 -28.52 12.60
C ASN A 80 -41.46 -29.97 12.16
N ASP A 81 -42.07 -30.80 13.00
CA ASP A 81 -42.43 -32.19 12.71
C ASP A 81 -43.55 -32.24 11.66
N SER A 82 -43.22 -31.89 10.42
CA SER A 82 -44.09 -32.09 9.27
C SER A 82 -43.28 -32.92 8.29
N ASN A 83 -43.60 -34.20 8.30
CA ASN A 83 -43.10 -35.28 7.46
C ASN A 83 -42.94 -34.83 5.98
N GLU A 84 -41.72 -34.45 5.57
CA GLU A 84 -41.35 -34.36 4.16
C GLU A 84 -39.83 -34.59 4.07
N SER A 85 -39.47 -35.78 3.62
CA SER A 85 -38.13 -36.13 3.19
C SER A 85 -37.68 -35.22 2.05
N GLN A 86 -36.98 -34.14 2.36
CA GLN A 86 -36.10 -33.48 1.41
C GLN A 86 -34.68 -33.44 1.98
N PRO A 87 -33.67 -33.95 1.24
CA PRO A 87 -32.28 -33.72 1.61
C PRO A 87 -32.06 -32.21 1.58
N SER A 88 -31.69 -31.64 2.74
CA SER A 88 -31.30 -30.24 2.91
C SER A 88 -30.20 -29.90 1.92
N SER A 89 -30.60 -29.45 0.74
CA SER A 89 -29.75 -28.80 -0.25
C SER A 89 -29.18 -27.54 0.41
N TYR A 90 -27.87 -27.39 0.29
CA TYR A 90 -27.13 -26.14 0.38
C TYR A 90 -28.04 -24.90 0.46
N THR A 91 -28.18 -24.29 1.63
CA THR A 91 -28.57 -22.88 1.68
C THR A 91 -27.34 -22.08 1.28
N THR A 92 -27.06 -22.05 -0.02
CA THR A 92 -26.22 -21.00 -0.59
C THR A 92 -27.02 -19.71 -0.36
N TYR A 93 -26.57 -18.89 0.60
CA TYR A 93 -26.93 -17.48 0.64
C TYR A 93 -26.34 -16.82 -0.61
N THR A 94 -26.95 -17.10 -1.75
CA THR A 94 -26.74 -16.36 -2.97
C THR A 94 -27.43 -15.04 -2.72
N SER A 95 -26.66 -14.08 -2.20
CA SER A 95 -27.00 -12.67 -2.29
C SER A 95 -26.91 -12.27 -3.77
N ALA A 96 -27.77 -12.85 -4.60
CA ALA A 96 -27.98 -12.47 -5.98
C ALA A 96 -28.82 -11.21 -5.97
N ALA A 97 -28.22 -10.11 -5.54
CA ALA A 97 -28.62 -8.82 -6.02
C ALA A 97 -28.04 -8.69 -7.43
N SER A 98 -28.76 -9.23 -8.42
CA SER A 98 -28.58 -8.96 -9.84
C SER A 98 -28.94 -7.49 -10.11
N TYR A 99 -28.03 -6.59 -9.75
CA TYR A 99 -28.00 -5.26 -10.33
C TYR A 99 -27.18 -5.32 -11.61
N PRO A 100 -27.72 -4.90 -12.77
CA PRO A 100 -26.88 -4.63 -13.93
C PRO A 100 -26.17 -3.31 -13.63
N SER A 101 -24.95 -3.37 -13.11
CA SER A 101 -24.11 -2.18 -12.98
C SER A 101 -22.96 -2.28 -13.96
N SER A 102 -23.22 -1.73 -15.15
CA SER A 102 -22.22 -1.27 -16.09
C SER A 102 -21.30 -0.25 -15.40
N TYR A 103 -20.34 -0.73 -14.61
CA TYR A 103 -19.21 0.08 -14.17
C TYR A 103 -18.27 0.29 -15.36
N ARG A 104 -18.70 1.23 -16.20
CA ARG A 104 -17.83 2.05 -17.03
C ARG A 104 -16.70 2.51 -16.12
N SER A 105 -15.50 1.99 -16.33
CA SER A 105 -14.27 2.44 -15.67
C SER A 105 -13.98 3.87 -16.10
N ARG A 106 -14.73 4.82 -15.52
CA ARG A 106 -14.35 6.23 -15.48
C ARG A 106 -13.01 6.26 -14.77
N ARG A 107 -11.94 6.43 -15.55
CA ARG A 107 -10.68 7.04 -15.14
C ARG A 107 -11.00 8.39 -14.50
N SER A 108 -11.41 8.37 -13.24
CA SER A 108 -11.39 9.54 -12.38
C SER A 108 -10.05 9.49 -11.68
N GLY A 109 -9.07 10.16 -12.28
CA GLY A 109 -7.81 10.50 -11.63
C GLY A 109 -8.09 11.41 -10.44
N ARG A 110 -8.59 10.86 -9.34
CA ARG A 110 -8.50 11.49 -8.04
C ARG A 110 -7.10 11.20 -7.51
N ARG A 111 -6.18 12.10 -7.85
CA ARG A 111 -4.97 12.33 -7.07
C ARG A 111 -5.42 12.57 -5.63
N SER A 112 -5.40 11.51 -4.82
CA SER A 112 -5.51 11.61 -3.37
C SER A 112 -4.31 12.44 -2.93
N ARG A 113 -4.56 13.73 -2.77
CA ARG A 113 -3.60 14.74 -2.36
C ARG A 113 -3.34 14.47 -0.88
N SER A 114 -2.45 13.51 -0.64
CA SER A 114 -2.00 13.13 0.69
C SER A 114 -1.53 14.40 1.40
N ARG A 115 -2.29 14.83 2.41
CA ARG A 115 -1.93 15.99 3.26
C ARG A 115 -0.65 15.73 4.07
N ILE A 116 -0.14 14.49 4.05
CA ILE A 116 1.12 14.10 4.69
C ILE A 116 2.33 14.55 3.85
N GLY A 117 2.18 14.77 2.53
CA GLY A 117 3.26 15.22 1.66
C GLY A 117 3.60 16.72 1.74
N ARG A 118 2.77 17.54 2.40
CA ARG A 118 3.05 18.99 2.54
C ARG A 118 4.09 19.28 3.62
N TYR A 119 4.15 18.48 4.69
CA TYR A 119 5.11 18.68 5.77
C TYR A 119 6.51 18.19 5.37
N VAL A 120 6.63 17.10 4.61
CA VAL A 120 7.94 16.61 4.14
C VAL A 120 8.57 17.58 3.12
N VAL A 121 7.77 18.15 2.21
CA VAL A 121 8.26 19.17 1.26
C VAL A 121 8.60 20.48 1.98
N ALA A 122 7.85 20.89 3.00
CA ALA A 122 8.18 22.07 3.81
C ALA A 122 9.48 21.91 4.62
N ILE A 123 9.78 20.71 5.12
CA ILE A 123 11.04 20.43 5.83
C ILE A 123 12.23 20.49 4.88
N ILE A 124 12.11 19.95 3.66
CA ILE A 124 13.20 20.01 2.66
C ILE A 124 13.42 21.45 2.16
N ILE A 125 12.35 22.22 1.89
CA ILE A 125 12.48 23.63 1.49
C ILE A 125 13.04 24.48 2.64
N GLY A 126 12.66 24.21 3.90
CA GLY A 126 13.22 24.87 5.07
C GLY A 126 14.72 24.59 5.27
N ALA A 127 15.19 23.38 4.97
CA ALA A 127 16.62 23.05 5.03
C ALA A 127 17.43 23.71 3.90
N VAL A 128 16.87 23.77 2.68
CA VAL A 128 17.56 24.42 1.54
C VAL A 128 17.58 25.94 1.67
N LEU A 129 16.49 26.56 2.15
CA LEU A 129 16.47 28.00 2.38
C LEU A 129 17.22 28.42 3.66
N GLY A 130 17.18 27.62 4.73
CA GLY A 130 17.96 27.89 5.95
C GLY A 130 19.47 27.91 5.70
N SER A 131 19.97 27.03 4.83
CA SER A 131 21.38 26.99 4.43
C SER A 131 21.82 28.19 3.60
N CYS A 132 20.88 28.86 2.91
CA CYS A 132 21.17 30.04 2.10
C CYS A 132 21.20 31.33 2.93
N VAL A 133 20.43 31.43 4.03
CA VAL A 133 20.44 32.64 4.88
C VAL A 133 21.75 32.75 5.66
N ASP A 134 22.32 31.63 6.13
CA ASP A 134 23.59 31.64 6.86
C ASP A 134 24.79 32.01 5.96
N GLN A 135 24.79 31.61 4.68
CA GLN A 135 25.87 31.99 3.76
C GLN A 135 25.84 33.47 3.36
N VAL A 136 24.65 34.07 3.20
CA VAL A 136 24.54 35.49 2.87
C VAL A 136 24.94 36.37 4.07
N TRP A 137 24.57 35.99 5.29
CA TRP A 137 24.97 36.71 6.49
C TRP A 137 26.48 36.63 6.77
N LEU A 138 27.11 35.46 6.58
CA LEU A 138 28.57 35.36 6.68
C LEU A 138 29.29 36.24 5.64
N GLY A 139 28.79 36.30 4.41
CA GLY A 139 29.32 37.19 3.37
C GLY A 139 29.22 38.68 3.72
N ILE A 140 28.06 39.11 4.25
CA ILE A 140 27.84 40.50 4.68
C ILE A 140 28.73 40.85 5.88
N PHE A 141 28.84 39.97 6.88
CA PHE A 141 29.72 40.20 8.03
C PHE A 141 31.19 40.30 7.60
N LEU A 142 31.67 39.43 6.71
CA LEU A 142 33.04 39.50 6.20
C LEU A 142 33.29 40.82 5.44
N ALA A 143 32.34 41.28 4.63
CA ALA A 143 32.42 42.55 3.91
C ALA A 143 32.45 43.76 4.86
N ILE A 144 31.63 43.76 5.92
CA ILE A 144 31.64 44.83 6.94
C ILE A 144 32.98 44.86 7.68
N VAL A 145 33.53 43.70 8.06
CA VAL A 145 34.84 43.60 8.72
C VAL A 145 35.96 44.10 7.81
N ILE A 146 35.97 43.73 6.53
CA ILE A 146 36.96 44.21 5.55
C ILE A 146 36.82 45.73 5.34
N ALA A 147 35.60 46.26 5.22
CA ALA A 147 35.35 47.70 5.10
C ALA A 147 35.78 48.48 6.35
N ALA A 148 35.57 47.93 7.54
CA ALA A 148 36.04 48.52 8.80
C ALA A 148 37.58 48.51 8.91
N CYS A 149 38.22 47.42 8.48
CA CYS A 149 39.69 47.29 8.49
C CYS A 149 40.36 48.26 7.48
N THR A 150 39.75 48.48 6.31
CA THR A 150 40.29 49.40 5.29
C THR A 150 40.13 50.87 5.69
N LYS A 151 39.11 51.24 6.45
CA LYS A 151 38.97 52.61 7.01
C LYS A 151 40.02 52.97 8.06
N ARG A 152 40.63 51.99 8.76
CA ARG A 152 41.67 52.27 9.77
C ARG A 152 43.05 52.59 9.19
N LYS A 153 43.31 52.37 7.89
CA LYS A 153 44.62 52.65 7.27
C LYS A 153 44.77 54.06 6.67
N LYS A 154 43.78 54.96 6.80
CA LYS A 154 43.84 56.35 6.27
C LYS A 154 43.94 57.44 7.35
N LYS A 155 44.47 57.11 8.53
CA LYS A 155 44.73 58.10 9.59
C LYS A 155 46.16 57.98 10.14
N TRP A 156 47.15 57.88 9.27
CA TRP A 156 48.55 58.24 9.55
C TRP A 156 49.10 58.86 8.27
#